data_AF-A0A2G2WBR0-F1
#
_entry.id   AF-A0A2G2WBR0-F1
#
_cell.length_a   1.000
_cell.length_b   1.000
_cell.length_c   1.000
_cell.angle_alpha   90.00
_cell.angle_beta   90.00
_cell.angle_gamma   90.00
#
_symmetry.space_group_name_H-M   'P 1'
#
loop_
_entity.id
_entity.type
_entity.pdbx_description
1 polymer ?
#
loop_
_entity_poly.entity_id
_entity_poly.type
_entity_poly.pdbx_seq_one_letter_code
_entity_poly.pdbx_strand_id
1 'polypeptide(L)'
;MFSPRKPIPNLRTTSTILAPIKFPRKSWIYVAIKEDTSSTFDIFYGKWIEDNDLQPLYKLGSCSFVDNTFTCFKNGRHKTDYLRLRWNPHDCYIPGFDKLKMLKMLKGKRLVFVGDSLNRNIWESLVCALRNSLNDKNKVNEVSGRYEFRCQGFYSFKFNDFKCSINFIKSPLLVQEWKFSDKAGARRETLRLE
;
A
#
# COMPACT_ATOMS: atom_id res chain seq x y z
N MET A 1 -30.59 43.73 -1.46
CA MET A 1 -30.75 43.77 0.01
C MET A 1 -29.92 42.63 0.59
N PHE A 2 -28.63 42.88 0.84
CA PHE A 2 -27.72 41.88 1.42
C PHE A 2 -27.35 42.31 2.83
N SER A 3 -27.66 41.45 3.80
CA SER A 3 -27.38 41.67 5.22
C SER A 3 -25.87 41.50 5.49
N PRO A 4 -25.25 42.35 6.33
CA PRO A 4 -23.84 42.19 6.68
C PRO A 4 -23.63 40.95 7.57
N ARG A 5 -22.65 40.11 7.22
CA ARG A 5 -22.23 38.95 8.01
C ARG A 5 -21.62 39.42 9.34
N LYS A 6 -22.11 38.85 10.45
CA LYS A 6 -21.54 39.04 11.80
C LYS A 6 -20.14 38.42 11.89
N PRO A 7 -19.23 38.97 12.73
CA PRO A 7 -17.92 38.37 12.97
C PRO A 7 -18.04 37.08 13.80
N ILE A 8 -17.24 36.08 13.43
CA ILE A 8 -17.08 34.81 14.15
C ILE A 8 -16.12 35.03 15.34
N PRO A 9 -16.41 34.52 16.55
CA PRO A 9 -15.52 34.71 17.69
C PRO A 9 -14.22 33.90 17.56
N ASN A 10 -13.13 34.50 18.02
CA ASN A 10 -11.78 33.94 18.04
C ASN A 10 -11.72 32.62 18.83
N LEU A 11 -11.57 31.49 18.13
CA LEU A 11 -11.21 30.21 18.73
C LEU A 11 -9.71 30.23 19.05
N ARG A 12 -9.38 30.31 20.35
CA ARG A 12 -8.03 30.05 20.87
C ARG A 12 -7.58 28.69 20.40
N THR A 13 -6.62 28.68 19.48
CA THR A 13 -5.96 27.45 19.02
C THR A 13 -4.99 27.03 20.12
N THR A 14 -5.43 26.19 21.05
CA THR A 14 -4.52 25.43 21.89
C THR A 14 -3.81 24.42 20.98
N SER A 15 -2.59 24.78 20.59
CA SER A 15 -1.63 23.90 19.94
C SER A 15 -1.35 22.73 20.88
N THR A 16 -2.14 21.66 20.74
CA THR A 16 -1.81 20.39 21.37
C THR A 16 -0.85 19.72 20.42
N ILE A 17 0.44 19.84 20.72
CA ILE A 17 1.50 19.11 20.03
C ILE A 17 1.18 17.63 20.19
N LEU A 18 0.69 17.00 19.11
CA LEU A 18 0.51 15.56 19.07
C LEU A 18 1.89 14.93 19.23
N ALA A 19 2.10 14.25 20.36
CA ALA A 19 3.34 13.55 20.65
C ALA A 19 3.69 12.60 19.49
N PRO A 20 4.99 12.44 19.16
CA PRO A 20 5.42 11.50 18.14
C PRO A 20 4.86 10.11 18.45
N ILE A 21 4.28 9.47 17.43
CA ILE A 21 3.77 8.11 17.52
C ILE A 21 4.95 7.21 17.91
N LYS A 22 5.03 6.83 19.19
CA LYS A 22 6.00 5.86 19.69
C LYS A 22 5.63 4.50 19.12
N PHE A 23 6.29 4.10 18.03
CA PHE A 23 6.25 2.72 17.58
C PHE A 23 6.89 1.84 18.67
N PRO A 24 6.16 0.86 19.24
CA PRO A 24 6.77 -0.05 20.20
C PRO A 24 7.93 -0.76 19.49
N ARG A 25 9.12 -0.72 20.10
CA ARG A 25 10.29 -1.52 19.68
C ARG A 25 9.92 -3.00 19.75
N LYS A 26 9.32 -3.54 18.69
CA LYS A 26 9.05 -4.97 18.56
C LYS A 26 10.11 -5.55 17.64
N SER A 27 10.70 -6.63 18.13
CA SER A 27 11.61 -7.52 17.42
C SER A 27 11.19 -7.68 15.96
N TRP A 28 12.07 -7.28 15.05
CA TRP A 28 11.94 -7.63 13.64
C TRP A 28 11.95 -9.15 13.55
N ILE A 29 10.82 -9.75 13.16
CA ILE A 29 10.83 -11.14 12.72
C ILE A 29 11.40 -11.07 11.30
N TYR A 30 12.69 -11.31 11.16
CA TYR A 30 13.27 -11.68 9.88
C TYR A 30 12.57 -12.96 9.46
N VAL A 31 11.71 -12.89 8.44
CA VAL A 31 11.28 -14.09 7.73
C VAL A 31 12.52 -14.53 6.96
N ALA A 32 13.33 -15.38 7.57
CA ALA A 32 14.37 -16.11 6.86
C ALA A 32 13.64 -16.96 5.81
N ILE A 33 13.70 -16.54 4.55
CA ILE A 33 13.41 -17.42 3.43
C ILE A 33 14.54 -18.44 3.49
N LYS A 34 14.19 -19.69 3.82
CA LYS A 34 15.14 -20.79 3.84
C LYS A 34 15.60 -20.99 2.40
N GLU A 35 16.81 -20.53 2.10
CA GLU A 35 17.45 -20.69 0.81
C GLU A 35 17.97 -22.12 0.76
N ASP A 36 17.19 -23.03 0.17
CA ASP A 36 17.72 -24.37 -0.13
C ASP A 36 18.75 -24.21 -1.25
N THR A 37 20.00 -24.47 -0.91
CA THR A 37 21.18 -24.37 -1.78
C THR A 37 21.09 -25.38 -2.91
N SER A 38 20.60 -24.94 -4.07
CA SER A 38 20.78 -25.62 -5.36
C SER A 38 20.65 -24.56 -6.45
N SER A 39 21.79 -24.05 -6.93
CA SER A 39 21.94 -23.02 -7.98
C SER A 39 21.06 -21.78 -7.81
N THR A 40 21.69 -20.65 -7.47
CA THR A 40 21.04 -19.34 -7.41
C THR A 40 20.55 -18.93 -8.80
N PHE A 41 19.32 -19.30 -9.15
CA PHE A 41 18.69 -18.87 -10.39
C PHE A 41 18.21 -17.42 -10.25
N ASP A 42 18.53 -16.57 -11.23
CA ASP A 42 18.13 -15.17 -11.21
C ASP A 42 16.66 -15.04 -11.67
N ILE A 43 15.77 -14.80 -10.70
CA ILE A 43 14.33 -14.59 -10.96
C ILE A 43 14.03 -13.30 -11.73
N PHE A 44 14.99 -12.37 -11.81
CA PHE A 44 14.88 -11.08 -12.50
C PHE A 44 15.39 -11.14 -13.94
N TYR A 45 16.05 -12.24 -14.34
CA TYR A 45 16.49 -12.46 -15.71
C TYR A 45 15.51 -13.35 -16.48
N GLY A 46 14.83 -12.78 -17.47
CA GLY A 46 13.72 -13.43 -18.13
C GLY A 46 13.09 -12.57 -19.22
N LYS A 47 11.90 -12.99 -19.64
CA LYS A 47 11.07 -12.26 -20.61
C LYS A 47 9.60 -12.32 -20.25
N TRP A 48 8.84 -11.35 -20.74
CA TRP A 48 7.38 -11.39 -20.71
C TRP A 48 6.89 -12.33 -21.82
N ILE A 49 5.95 -13.20 -21.46
CA ILE A 49 5.24 -14.08 -22.39
C ILE A 49 3.73 -13.85 -22.27
N GLU A 50 3.01 -14.05 -23.37
CA GLU A 50 1.56 -14.06 -23.37
C GLU A 50 1.06 -15.45 -22.96
N ASP A 51 0.17 -15.49 -21.98
CA ASP A 51 -0.41 -16.70 -21.41
C ASP A 51 -1.93 -16.57 -21.47
N ASN A 52 -2.55 -17.26 -22.43
CA ASN A 52 -3.99 -17.18 -22.68
C ASN A 52 -4.82 -17.86 -21.59
N ASP A 53 -4.22 -18.76 -20.84
CA ASP A 53 -4.86 -19.46 -19.73
C ASP A 53 -4.73 -18.68 -18.41
N LEU A 54 -3.90 -17.63 -18.39
CA LEU A 54 -3.68 -16.79 -17.22
C LEU A 54 -4.94 -16.03 -16.83
N GLN A 55 -5.46 -16.39 -15.65
CA GLN A 55 -6.54 -15.65 -15.00
C GLN A 55 -5.96 -14.51 -14.15
N PRO A 56 -6.48 -13.27 -14.29
CA PRO A 56 -6.08 -12.16 -13.44
C PRO A 56 -6.29 -12.49 -11.96
N LEU A 57 -5.38 -12.02 -11.10
CA LEU A 57 -5.46 -12.26 -9.65
C LEU A 57 -6.80 -11.80 -9.03
N TYR A 58 -7.40 -10.77 -9.63
CA TYR A 58 -8.72 -10.27 -9.34
C TYR A 58 -9.38 -9.73 -10.62
N LYS A 59 -10.72 -9.82 -10.69
CA LYS A 59 -11.49 -9.34 -11.84
C LYS A 59 -11.36 -7.82 -12.00
N LEU A 60 -11.27 -7.33 -13.23
CA LEU A 60 -11.26 -5.90 -13.54
C LEU A 60 -12.42 -5.16 -12.87
N GLY A 61 -12.14 -4.01 -12.27
CA GLY A 61 -13.13 -3.17 -11.61
C GLY A 61 -13.76 -3.74 -10.33
N SER A 62 -13.47 -5.00 -9.96
CA SER A 62 -14.09 -5.67 -8.80
C SER A 62 -13.53 -5.26 -7.43
N CYS A 63 -12.35 -4.65 -7.41
CA CYS A 63 -11.72 -4.17 -6.19
C CYS A 63 -11.99 -2.67 -6.01
N SER A 64 -12.70 -2.33 -4.94
CA SER A 64 -13.03 -0.93 -4.58
C SER A 64 -11.87 -0.17 -3.93
N PHE A 65 -10.76 -0.86 -3.62
CA PHE A 65 -9.61 -0.26 -2.95
C PHE A 65 -8.57 0.30 -3.91
N VAL A 66 -8.66 -0.03 -5.20
CA VAL A 66 -7.79 0.54 -6.23
C VAL A 66 -8.17 2.00 -6.43
N ASP A 67 -7.20 2.89 -6.29
CA ASP A 67 -7.36 4.31 -6.52
C ASP A 67 -7.83 4.60 -7.97
N ASN A 68 -8.61 5.67 -8.15
CA ASN A 68 -9.03 6.13 -9.47
C ASN A 68 -7.85 6.37 -10.42
N THR A 69 -6.70 6.82 -9.90
CA THR A 69 -5.48 7.01 -10.70
C THR A 69 -4.89 5.70 -11.24
N PHE A 70 -5.20 4.55 -10.64
CA PHE A 70 -4.64 3.24 -11.02
C PHE A 70 -5.62 2.30 -11.73
N THR A 71 -6.90 2.68 -11.87
CA THR A 71 -7.92 1.84 -12.51
C THR A 71 -8.08 2.12 -14.00
N CYS A 72 -7.20 1.53 -14.83
CA CYS A 72 -7.27 1.69 -16.29
C CYS A 72 -8.64 1.33 -16.89
N PHE A 73 -9.28 0.25 -16.42
CA PHE A 73 -10.57 -0.22 -16.95
C PHE A 73 -11.69 0.79 -16.73
N LYS A 74 -11.85 1.31 -15.50
CA LYS A 74 -12.85 2.37 -15.22
C LYS A 74 -12.51 3.68 -15.92
N ASN A 75 -11.24 3.90 -16.23
CA ASN A 75 -10.75 5.08 -16.97
C ASN A 75 -10.84 4.90 -18.50
N GLY A 76 -11.59 3.91 -19.00
CA GLY A 76 -11.92 3.78 -20.43
C GLY A 76 -10.96 2.90 -21.25
N ARG A 77 -10.00 2.20 -20.64
CA ARG A 77 -9.12 1.29 -21.40
C ARG A 77 -9.86 0.01 -21.80
N HIS A 78 -10.10 -0.15 -23.10
CA HIS A 78 -10.80 -1.31 -23.66
C HIS A 78 -9.90 -2.54 -23.88
N LYS A 79 -8.66 -2.35 -24.34
CA LYS A 79 -7.73 -3.47 -24.61
C LYS A 79 -7.27 -4.12 -23.31
N THR A 80 -7.43 -5.44 -23.18
CA THR A 80 -7.13 -6.23 -21.96
C THR A 80 -5.91 -7.14 -22.09
N ASP A 81 -5.20 -7.12 -23.23
CA ASP A 81 -4.08 -8.02 -23.54
C ASP A 81 -2.95 -7.95 -22.49
N TYR A 82 -2.77 -6.79 -21.88
CA TYR A 82 -1.81 -6.57 -20.80
C TYR A 82 -2.04 -7.45 -19.56
N LEU A 83 -3.26 -8.00 -19.39
CA LEU A 83 -3.59 -8.88 -18.27
C LEU A 83 -3.13 -10.32 -18.49
N ARG A 84 -2.81 -10.68 -19.74
CA ARG A 84 -2.34 -12.01 -20.14
C ARG A 84 -0.82 -12.11 -20.14
N LEU A 85 -0.12 -11.05 -19.71
CA LEU A 85 1.33 -11.05 -19.61
C LEU A 85 1.79 -11.73 -18.32
N ARG A 86 2.64 -12.75 -18.47
CA ARG A 86 3.33 -13.44 -17.39
C ARG A 86 4.84 -13.24 -17.52
N TRP A 87 5.49 -12.93 -16.40
CA TRP A 87 6.94 -12.94 -16.32
C TRP A 87 7.44 -14.38 -16.32
N ASN A 88 8.38 -14.70 -17.21
CA ASN A 88 8.98 -16.02 -17.32
C ASN A 88 10.50 -15.91 -17.21
N PRO A 89 11.09 -16.24 -16.04
CA PRO A 89 12.53 -16.35 -15.88
C PRO A 89 13.12 -17.39 -16.84
N HIS A 90 14.40 -17.24 -17.17
CA HIS A 90 15.08 -18.19 -18.06
C HIS A 90 15.37 -19.53 -17.38
N ASP A 91 15.90 -19.46 -16.16
CA ASP A 91 16.52 -20.63 -15.52
C ASP A 91 15.66 -21.23 -14.40
N CYS A 92 14.46 -20.69 -14.16
CA CYS A 92 13.58 -21.20 -13.12
C CYS A 92 12.09 -20.99 -13.40
N TYR A 93 11.28 -21.75 -12.67
CA TYR A 93 9.83 -21.64 -12.68
C TYR A 93 9.35 -20.91 -11.43
N ILE A 94 8.61 -19.81 -11.61
CA ILE A 94 7.93 -19.11 -10.51
C ILE A 94 6.53 -19.72 -10.36
N PRO A 95 6.20 -20.32 -9.20
CA PRO A 95 4.87 -20.84 -8.96
C PRO A 95 3.83 -19.72 -8.98
N GLY A 96 2.63 -20.04 -9.45
CA GLY A 96 1.50 -19.12 -9.42
C GLY A 96 1.21 -18.59 -8.01
N PHE A 97 0.70 -17.36 -7.93
CA PHE A 97 0.46 -16.70 -6.66
C PHE A 97 -0.74 -17.29 -5.90
N ASP A 98 -0.46 -18.10 -4.87
CA ASP A 98 -1.48 -18.61 -3.95
C ASP A 98 -1.82 -17.58 -2.86
N LYS A 99 -2.90 -16.85 -3.13
CA LYS A 99 -3.48 -15.83 -2.26
C LYS A 99 -3.83 -16.36 -0.86
N LEU A 100 -4.40 -17.56 -0.76
CA LEU A 100 -4.81 -18.14 0.53
C LEU A 100 -3.62 -18.61 1.34
N LYS A 101 -2.62 -19.22 0.69
CA LYS A 101 -1.36 -19.58 1.34
C LYS A 101 -0.68 -18.35 1.93
N MET A 102 -0.61 -17.24 1.19
CA MET A 102 -0.05 -16.00 1.71
C MET A 102 -0.84 -15.46 2.90
N LEU A 103 -2.18 -15.44 2.86
CA LEU A 103 -2.99 -15.02 4.02
C LEU A 103 -2.76 -15.90 5.25
N LYS A 104 -2.63 -17.22 5.08
CA LYS A 104 -2.28 -18.14 6.17
C LYS A 104 -0.90 -17.82 6.75
N MET A 105 0.10 -17.53 5.91
CA MET A 105 1.44 -17.13 6.34
C MET A 105 1.44 -15.80 7.10
N LEU A 106 0.56 -14.88 6.72
CA LEU A 106 0.39 -13.57 7.35
C LEU A 106 -0.52 -13.60 8.59
N LYS A 107 -1.12 -14.73 8.95
CA LYS A 107 -2.06 -14.84 10.07
C LYS A 107 -1.46 -14.30 11.36
N GLY A 108 -2.14 -13.34 11.99
CA GLY A 108 -1.67 -12.66 13.21
C GLY A 108 -0.48 -11.73 13.03
N LYS A 109 -0.02 -11.50 11.78
CA LYS A 109 1.12 -10.65 11.46
C LYS A 109 0.69 -9.32 10.84
N ARG A 110 1.64 -8.41 10.75
CA ARG A 110 1.49 -7.10 10.14
C ARG A 110 2.52 -6.96 9.01
N LEU A 111 2.05 -6.86 7.77
CA LEU A 111 2.86 -6.52 6.61
C LEU A 111 2.79 -5.00 6.38
N VAL A 112 3.93 -4.37 6.11
CA VAL A 112 4.03 -2.92 5.92
C VAL A 112 4.87 -2.64 4.68
N PHE A 113 4.31 -1.88 3.75
CA PHE A 113 5.00 -1.26 2.63
C PHE A 113 5.37 0.16 3.03
N VAL A 114 6.61 0.55 2.78
CA VAL A 114 7.11 1.90 3.05
C VAL A 114 7.75 2.42 1.79
N GLY A 115 7.36 3.60 1.34
CA GLY A 115 7.94 4.19 0.13
C GLY A 115 7.03 5.19 -0.56
N ASP A 116 7.14 5.24 -1.88
CA ASP A 116 6.49 6.23 -2.73
C ASP A 116 5.18 5.71 -3.36
N SER A 117 4.76 6.36 -4.46
CA SER A 117 3.58 5.98 -5.22
C SER A 117 3.69 4.62 -5.91
N LEU A 118 4.89 4.17 -6.27
CA LEU A 118 5.10 2.84 -6.86
C LEU A 118 4.88 1.76 -5.79
N ASN A 119 5.41 1.96 -4.59
CA ASN A 119 5.13 1.05 -3.47
C ASN A 119 3.64 1.02 -3.11
N ARG A 120 2.95 2.18 -3.18
CA ARG A 120 1.50 2.23 -3.01
C ARG A 120 0.77 1.38 -4.05
N ASN A 121 1.19 1.45 -5.31
CA ASN A 121 0.60 0.66 -6.40
C ASN A 121 0.75 -0.85 -6.16
N ILE A 122 1.95 -1.30 -5.78
CA ILE A 122 2.23 -2.71 -5.43
C ILE A 122 1.35 -3.14 -4.26
N TRP A 123 1.27 -2.32 -3.22
CA TRP A 123 0.46 -2.59 -2.03
C TRP A 123 -1.03 -2.73 -2.37
N GLU A 124 -1.61 -1.83 -3.17
CA GLU A 124 -3.02 -1.91 -3.58
C GLU A 124 -3.32 -3.18 -4.38
N SER A 125 -2.44 -3.52 -5.34
CA SER A 125 -2.55 -4.75 -6.13
C SER A 125 -2.57 -5.99 -5.23
N LEU A 126 -1.67 -6.06 -4.25
CA LEU A 126 -1.61 -7.16 -3.29
C LEU A 126 -2.88 -7.26 -2.45
N VAL A 127 -3.35 -6.14 -1.88
CA VAL A 127 -4.57 -6.14 -1.06
C VAL A 127 -5.77 -6.63 -1.87
N CYS A 128 -5.90 -6.19 -3.13
CA CYS A 128 -6.97 -6.62 -4.01
C CYS A 128 -6.89 -8.12 -4.36
N ALA A 129 -5.70 -8.63 -4.64
CA ALA A 129 -5.48 -10.05 -4.87
C ALA A 129 -5.91 -10.88 -3.65
N LEU A 130 -5.46 -10.50 -2.45
CA LEU A 130 -5.79 -11.22 -1.22
C LEU A 130 -7.29 -11.11 -0.88
N ARG A 131 -7.91 -9.93 -1.03
CA ARG A 131 -9.36 -9.76 -0.84
C ARG A 131 -10.17 -10.65 -1.79
N ASN A 132 -9.71 -10.82 -3.03
CA ASN A 132 -10.40 -11.66 -4.01
C ASN A 132 -10.39 -13.16 -3.63
N SER A 133 -9.49 -13.60 -2.74
CA SER A 133 -9.49 -14.97 -2.23
C SER A 133 -10.50 -15.22 -1.11
N LEU A 134 -11.14 -14.18 -0.57
CA LEU A 134 -12.14 -14.32 0.47
C LEU A 134 -13.53 -14.59 -0.11
N ASN A 135 -14.26 -15.52 0.52
CA ASN A 135 -15.68 -15.75 0.23
C ASN A 135 -16.49 -14.49 0.54
N ASP A 136 -16.35 -13.99 1.77
CA ASP A 136 -16.95 -12.73 2.20
C ASP A 136 -15.92 -11.60 2.11
N LYS A 137 -16.10 -10.77 1.08
CA LYS A 137 -15.21 -9.65 0.78
C LYS A 137 -15.42 -8.45 1.70
N ASN A 138 -16.47 -8.44 2.54
CA ASN A 138 -16.76 -7.40 3.53
C ASN A 138 -15.94 -7.58 4.81
N LYS A 139 -15.25 -8.72 4.97
CA LYS A 139 -14.35 -8.98 6.10
C LYS A 139 -12.99 -8.30 6.01
N VAL A 140 -12.81 -7.45 4.99
CA VAL A 140 -11.64 -6.58 4.85
C VAL A 140 -12.07 -5.17 5.17
N ASN A 141 -11.61 -4.67 6.31
CA ASN A 141 -11.93 -3.32 6.75
C ASN A 141 -10.75 -2.40 6.49
N GLU A 142 -11.00 -1.27 5.86
CA GLU A 142 -10.09 -0.14 5.90
C GLU A 142 -10.09 0.39 7.34
N VAL A 143 -8.95 0.36 8.02
CA VAL A 143 -8.83 0.88 9.40
C VAL A 143 -8.85 2.42 9.41
N SER A 144 -8.90 3.05 8.24
CA SER A 144 -9.12 4.49 8.07
C SER A 144 -10.60 4.83 8.35
N GLY A 145 -10.92 4.93 9.64
CA GLY A 145 -12.11 5.61 10.15
C GLY A 145 -11.93 7.13 10.27
N ARG A 146 -10.79 7.71 9.86
CA ARG A 146 -10.55 9.16 9.85
C ARG A 146 -9.96 9.59 8.51
N TYR A 147 -10.63 10.54 7.87
CA TYR A 147 -10.15 11.26 6.67
C TYR A 147 -8.72 11.81 6.85
N GLU A 148 -8.31 12.07 8.09
CA GLU A 148 -6.96 12.51 8.48
C GLU A 148 -5.83 11.52 8.10
N PHE A 149 -6.07 10.21 8.07
CA PHE A 149 -5.02 9.22 7.77
C PHE A 149 -4.59 9.24 6.30
N ARG A 150 -5.52 9.51 5.37
CA ARG A 150 -5.20 9.68 3.95
C ARG A 150 -4.38 10.95 3.71
N CYS A 151 -4.61 12.00 4.50
CA CYS A 151 -3.81 13.22 4.46
C CYS A 151 -2.39 13.03 5.03
N GLN A 152 -2.20 12.09 5.96
CA GLN A 152 -0.89 11.78 6.57
C GLN A 152 -0.11 10.67 5.84
N GLY A 153 -0.65 10.13 4.74
CA GLY A 153 0.05 9.11 3.95
C GLY A 153 0.13 7.75 4.63
N PHE A 154 -0.80 7.41 5.52
CA PHE A 154 -0.87 6.09 6.17
C PHE A 154 -2.15 5.36 5.78
N TYR A 155 -2.02 4.16 5.22
CA TYR A 155 -3.15 3.33 4.80
C TYR A 155 -3.05 1.94 5.44
N SER A 156 -4.19 1.37 5.85
CA SER A 156 -4.22 0.11 6.59
C SER A 156 -5.48 -0.68 6.27
N PHE A 157 -5.31 -1.90 5.76
CA PHE A 157 -6.37 -2.87 5.59
C PHE A 157 -6.21 -4.03 6.57
N LYS A 158 -7.30 -4.37 7.26
CA LYS A 158 -7.35 -5.49 8.21
C LYS A 158 -8.20 -6.62 7.64
N PHE A 159 -7.61 -7.81 7.59
CA PHE A 159 -8.28 -9.05 7.21
C PHE A 159 -8.73 -9.76 8.48
N ASN A 160 -10.02 -9.65 8.80
CA ASN A 160 -10.53 -10.03 10.12
C ASN A 160 -10.37 -11.53 10.41
N ASP A 161 -10.67 -12.40 9.45
CA ASP A 161 -10.58 -13.86 9.61
C ASP A 161 -9.14 -14.34 9.91
N PHE A 162 -8.15 -13.65 9.36
CA PHE A 162 -6.74 -13.97 9.53
C PHE A 162 -6.07 -13.16 10.64
N LYS A 163 -6.79 -12.20 11.25
CA LYS A 163 -6.28 -11.25 12.24
C LYS A 163 -4.98 -10.57 11.78
N CYS A 164 -4.81 -10.36 10.48
CA CYS A 164 -3.62 -9.75 9.89
C CYS A 164 -3.92 -8.37 9.32
N SER A 165 -2.88 -7.55 9.18
CA SER A 165 -2.99 -6.23 8.56
C SER A 165 -1.94 -6.02 7.49
N ILE A 166 -2.33 -5.32 6.43
CA ILE A 166 -1.45 -4.93 5.33
C ILE A 166 -1.51 -3.41 5.24
N ASN A 167 -0.38 -2.77 5.46
CA ASN A 167 -0.30 -1.32 5.64
C ASN A 167 0.63 -0.70 4.62
N PHE A 168 0.39 0.56 4.29
CA PHE A 168 1.27 1.38 3.49
C PHE A 168 1.58 2.68 4.23
N ILE A 169 2.85 3.05 4.27
CA ILE A 169 3.36 4.29 4.84
C ILE A 169 4.07 5.07 3.74
N LYS A 170 3.55 6.25 3.43
CA LYS A 170 4.16 7.16 2.47
C LYS A 170 5.44 7.73 3.08
N SER A 171 6.56 7.36 2.49
CA SER A 171 7.87 7.93 2.79
C SER A 171 8.66 7.91 1.48
N PRO A 172 8.46 8.91 0.59
CA PRO A 172 8.99 8.85 -0.77
C PRO A 172 10.51 8.72 -0.83
N LEU A 173 11.19 9.19 0.22
CA LEU A 173 12.64 9.24 0.32
C LEU A 173 13.19 8.40 1.48
N LEU A 174 12.32 7.67 2.19
CA LEU A 174 12.63 6.81 3.34
C LEU A 174 13.27 7.50 4.56
N VAL A 175 13.72 8.74 4.41
CA VAL A 175 14.30 9.58 5.46
C VAL A 175 13.25 10.45 6.14
N GLN A 176 13.62 10.99 7.30
CA GLN A 176 12.78 11.94 8.01
C GLN A 176 12.76 13.28 7.27
N GLU A 177 11.56 13.73 6.91
CA GLU A 177 11.33 15.10 6.45
C GLU A 177 11.54 16.07 7.61
N TRP A 178 12.44 17.04 7.43
CA TRP A 178 12.61 18.14 8.36
C TRP A 178 11.86 19.36 7.84
N LYS A 179 11.04 19.97 8.70
CA LYS A 179 10.27 21.17 8.36
C LYS A 179 10.73 22.28 9.29
N PHE A 180 11.35 23.32 8.74
CA PHE A 180 11.72 24.51 9.50
C PHE A 180 11.06 25.75 8.90
N SER A 181 10.70 26.71 9.74
CA SER A 181 10.31 28.04 9.28
C SER A 181 11.55 28.90 9.19
N ASP A 182 11.75 29.51 8.02
CA ASP A 182 12.78 30.53 7.84
C ASP A 182 12.40 31.82 8.60
N LYS A 183 13.36 32.73 8.83
CA LYS A 183 13.12 33.99 9.56
C LYS A 183 12.04 34.88 8.92
N ALA A 184 11.74 34.65 7.64
CA ALA A 184 10.67 35.31 6.87
C ALA A 184 9.31 34.59 6.93
N GLY A 185 9.15 33.55 7.76
CA GLY A 185 7.90 32.79 7.89
C GLY A 185 7.66 31.74 6.78
N ALA A 186 8.54 31.67 5.78
CA ALA A 186 8.46 30.66 4.72
C ALA A 186 8.80 29.26 5.28
N ARG A 187 7.89 28.30 5.09
CA ARG A 187 8.09 26.89 5.47
C ARG A 187 9.01 26.23 4.44
N ARG A 188 10.21 25.85 4.84
CA ARG A 188 11.17 25.09 4.01
C ARG A 188 11.19 23.64 4.48
N GLU A 189 11.12 22.74 3.50
CA GLU A 189 11.19 21.30 3.73
C GLU A 189 12.56 20.82 3.24
N THR A 190 13.35 20.21 4.11
CA THR A 190 14.67 19.67 3.79
C THR A 190 14.76 18.21 4.24
N LEU A 191 15.62 17.45 3.55
CA LEU A 191 15.89 16.06 3.88
C LEU A 191 17.02 15.99 4.89
N ARG A 192 16.87 15.12 5.90
CA ARG A 192 17.94 14.82 6.84
C ARG A 192 18.54 13.46 6.49
N LEU A 193 19.80 13.46 6.06
CA LEU A 193 20.65 12.28 5.98
C LEU A 193 21.49 12.31 7.26
N GLU A 194 21.29 11.34 8.15
CA GLU A 194 22.16 11.16 9.33
C GLU A 194 23.40 10.36 8.96
#